data_AF-A0A3C0KEY5-F1
#
_entry.id   AF-A0A3C0KEY5-F1
#
_cell.length_a   1.000
_cell.length_b   1.000
_cell.length_c   1.000
_cell.angle_alpha   90.00
_cell.angle_beta   90.00
_cell.angle_gamma   90.00
#
_symmetry.space_group_name_H-M   'P 1'
#
loop_
_entity.id
_entity.type
_entity.pdbx_description
1 polymer ?
#
loop_
_entity_poly.entity_id
_entity_poly.type
_entity_poly.pdbx_seq_one_letter_code
_entity_poly.pdbx_strand_id
1 'polypeptide(L)'
;MLGASQKQLLRHVYLPSATSWVFSSLHTSVGLAFVGAVVGEYLGSSQGVGYLILQAEGSFDINTVMAGILVLTTFALVIDALVGVIERRLMTWQPKAGETEKL
;
A
#
# COMPACT_ATOMS: atom_id res chain seq x y z
N MET A 1 -16.68 -18.72 -32.26
CA MET A 1 -15.60 -18.10 -31.47
C MET A 1 -15.10 -16.90 -32.24
N LEU A 2 -15.29 -15.68 -31.74
CA LEU A 2 -14.92 -14.44 -32.44
C LEU A 2 -13.43 -14.51 -32.79
N GLY A 3 -13.10 -14.50 -34.08
CA GLY A 3 -11.76 -14.77 -34.64
C GLY A 3 -10.70 -13.71 -34.32
N ALA A 4 -10.54 -13.35 -33.05
CA ALA A 4 -9.53 -12.43 -32.58
C ALA A 4 -8.15 -13.12 -32.56
N SER A 5 -7.17 -12.47 -33.16
CA SER A 5 -5.76 -12.91 -33.12
C SER A 5 -5.28 -13.00 -31.66
N GLN A 6 -4.39 -13.96 -31.36
CA GLN A 6 -3.80 -14.11 -30.01
C GLN A 6 -3.23 -12.79 -29.46
N LYS A 7 -2.69 -11.92 -30.34
CA LYS A 7 -2.20 -10.58 -29.95
C LYS A 7 -3.33 -9.61 -29.56
N GLN A 8 -4.50 -9.70 -30.17
CA GLN A 8 -5.67 -8.89 -29.78
C GLN A 8 -6.22 -9.33 -28.43
N LEU A 9 -6.32 -10.64 -28.20
CA LEU A 9 -6.77 -11.23 -26.93
C LEU A 9 -5.80 -10.89 -25.78
N LEU A 10 -4.49 -11.00 -26.03
CA LEU A 10 -3.45 -10.61 -25.06
C LEU A 10 -3.56 -9.14 -24.64
N ARG A 11 -3.69 -8.21 -25.61
CA ARG A 11 -3.73 -6.77 -25.30
C ARG A 11 -5.04 -6.28 -24.71
N HIS A 12 -6.18 -6.81 -25.15
CA HIS A 12 -7.49 -6.27 -24.78
C HIS A 12 -8.18 -7.02 -23.64
N VAL A 13 -7.75 -8.26 -23.32
CA VAL A 13 -8.41 -9.09 -22.31
C VAL A 13 -7.45 -9.45 -21.18
N TYR A 14 -6.29 -10.03 -21.51
CA TYR A 14 -5.34 -10.50 -20.51
C TYR A 14 -4.55 -9.36 -19.84
N LEU A 15 -4.02 -8.40 -20.61
CA LEU A 15 -3.30 -7.25 -20.07
C LEU A 15 -4.12 -6.42 -19.06
N PRO A 16 -5.36 -5.97 -19.37
CA PRO A 16 -6.15 -5.20 -18.42
C PRO A 16 -6.53 -6.02 -17.17
N SER A 17 -6.82 -7.31 -17.33
CA SER A 17 -7.15 -8.20 -16.19
C SER A 17 -5.94 -8.43 -15.26
N ALA A 18 -4.75 -8.68 -15.83
CA ALA A 18 -3.53 -8.86 -15.05
C ALA A 18 -3.10 -7.56 -14.37
N THR A 19 -3.32 -6.42 -15.01
CA THR A 19 -3.02 -5.08 -14.46
C THR A 19 -3.84 -4.82 -13.18
N SER A 20 -5.11 -5.21 -13.15
CA SER A 20 -5.94 -5.12 -11.93
C SER A 20 -5.39 -5.96 -10.77
N TRP A 21 -4.87 -7.15 -11.07
CA TRP A 21 -4.30 -8.04 -10.05
C TRP A 21 -2.97 -7.50 -9.52
N VAL A 22 -2.11 -7.01 -10.42
CA VAL A 22 -0.84 -6.36 -10.05
C VAL A 22 -1.08 -5.15 -9.14
N PHE A 23 -2.06 -4.31 -9.44
CA PHE A 23 -2.36 -3.15 -8.58
C PHE A 23 -2.92 -3.54 -7.21
N SER A 24 -3.78 -4.56 -7.12
CA SER A 24 -4.24 -5.07 -5.82
C SER A 24 -3.09 -5.64 -4.99
N SER A 25 -2.12 -6.31 -5.63
CA SER A 25 -0.92 -6.79 -4.94
C SER A 25 0.03 -5.66 -4.51
N LEU A 26 0.00 -4.54 -5.23
CA LEU A 26 0.83 -3.37 -4.94
C LEU A 26 0.44 -2.74 -3.60
N HIS A 27 -0.86 -2.62 -3.31
CA HIS A 27 -1.35 -2.07 -2.04
C HIS A 27 -0.79 -2.82 -0.84
N THR A 28 -0.93 -4.14 -0.82
CA THR A 28 -0.40 -5.00 0.25
C THR A 28 1.13 -4.91 0.35
N SER A 29 1.82 -4.82 -0.79
CA SER A 29 3.28 -4.71 -0.84
C SER A 29 3.79 -3.38 -0.28
N VAL A 30 3.07 -2.28 -0.50
CA VAL A 30 3.43 -0.96 0.05
C VAL A 30 3.32 -0.96 1.58
N GLY A 31 2.26 -1.56 2.13
CA GLY A 31 2.13 -1.72 3.58
C GLY A 31 3.30 -2.51 4.18
N LEU A 32 3.70 -3.61 3.53
CA LEU A 32 4.84 -4.43 3.95
C LEU A 32 6.16 -3.66 3.87
N ALA A 33 6.36 -2.88 2.80
CA ALA A 33 7.55 -2.05 2.62
C ALA A 33 7.65 -0.95 3.68
N PHE A 34 6.52 -0.33 4.04
CA PHE A 34 6.47 0.68 5.09
C PHE A 34 6.87 0.08 6.46
N VAL A 35 6.30 -1.07 6.83
CA VAL A 35 6.68 -1.77 8.07
C VAL A 35 8.16 -2.14 8.06
N GLY A 36 8.67 -2.66 6.95
CA GLY A 36 10.09 -3.00 6.78
C GLY A 36 11.01 -1.78 6.92
N ALA A 37 10.63 -0.64 6.35
CA ALA A 37 11.39 0.61 6.48
C ALA A 37 11.43 1.09 7.93
N VAL A 38 10.29 1.11 8.62
CA VAL A 38 10.21 1.53 10.04
C VAL A 38 11.04 0.62 10.94
N VAL A 39 10.94 -0.71 10.76
CA VAL A 39 11.75 -1.67 11.53
C VAL A 39 13.24 -1.53 11.21
N GLY A 40 13.58 -1.27 9.94
CA GLY A 40 14.96 -1.00 9.52
C GLY A 40 15.52 0.28 10.17
N GLU A 41 14.74 1.36 10.19
CA GLU A 41 15.10 2.59 10.92
C GLU A 41 15.23 2.36 12.41
N TYR A 42 14.36 1.52 13.00
CA TYR A 42 14.35 1.22 14.42
C TYR A 42 15.61 0.49 14.87
N LEU A 43 16.05 -0.54 14.13
CA LEU A 43 17.13 -1.43 14.56
C LEU A 43 18.51 -1.10 13.98
N GLY A 44 18.55 -0.50 12.78
CA GLY A 44 19.78 -0.41 11.98
C GLY A 44 20.20 0.99 11.55
N SER A 45 19.41 2.01 11.87
CA SER A 45 19.70 3.39 11.50
C SER A 45 20.19 4.21 12.69
N SER A 46 21.00 5.23 12.42
CA SER A 46 21.37 6.28 13.38
C SER A 46 20.53 7.55 13.25
N GLN A 47 19.54 7.53 12.35
CA GLN A 47 18.62 8.63 12.07
C GLN A 47 17.22 8.11 11.69
N GLY A 48 16.20 8.95 11.85
CA GLY A 48 14.81 8.61 11.51
C GLY A 48 13.89 8.52 12.72
N VAL A 49 12.59 8.37 12.45
CA VAL A 49 11.58 8.37 13.51
C VAL A 49 11.65 7.08 14.32
N GLY A 50 11.91 5.94 13.67
CA GLY A 50 12.13 4.66 14.36
C GLY A 50 13.29 4.72 15.35
N TYR A 51 14.41 5.33 14.94
CA TYR A 51 15.57 5.55 15.80
C TYR A 51 15.26 6.44 17.02
N LEU A 52 14.52 7.53 16.81
CA LEU A 52 14.12 8.44 17.89
C LEU A 52 13.22 7.74 18.93
N ILE A 53 12.31 6.87 18.47
CA ILE A 53 11.48 6.07 19.37
C ILE A 53 12.36 5.13 20.19
N LEU A 54 13.31 4.43 19.56
CA LEU A 54 14.23 3.53 20.28
C LEU A 54 15.05 4.27 21.34
N GLN A 55 15.54 5.47 21.02
CA GLN A 55 16.28 6.30 21.97
C GLN A 55 15.40 6.80 23.13
N ALA A 56 14.17 7.22 22.82
CA ALA A 56 13.19 7.65 23.81
C ALA A 56 12.75 6.52 24.73
N GLU A 57 12.62 5.29 24.20
CA GLU A 57 12.33 4.09 24.98
C GLU A 57 13.43 3.84 26.03
N GLY A 58 14.70 3.92 25.64
CA GLY A 58 15.84 3.75 26.55
C GLY A 58 15.96 4.82 27.63
N SER A 59 15.40 6.02 27.40
CA SER A 59 15.36 7.12 28.36
C SER A 59 14.04 7.23 29.12
N PHE A 60 13.12 6.28 28.89
CA PHE A 60 11.75 6.30 29.43
C PHE A 60 10.97 7.60 29.14
N ASP A 61 11.31 8.29 28.05
CA ASP A 61 10.58 9.47 27.59
C ASP A 61 9.35 9.05 26.78
N ILE A 62 8.28 8.75 27.51
CA ILE A 62 7.00 8.33 26.95
C ILE A 62 6.40 9.41 26.04
N ASN A 63 6.66 10.70 26.30
CA ASN A 63 6.14 11.78 25.45
C ASN A 63 6.70 11.67 24.03
N THR A 64 8.00 11.45 23.91
CA THR A 64 8.67 11.30 22.61
C THR A 64 8.26 10.00 21.92
N VAL A 65 8.10 8.89 22.66
CA VAL A 65 7.57 7.62 22.11
C VAL A 65 6.16 7.82 21.54
N MET A 66 5.25 8.45 22.29
CA MET A 66 3.89 8.73 21.83
C MET A 66 3.86 9.66 20.62
N ALA A 67 4.69 10.71 20.62
CA ALA A 67 4.83 11.60 19.47
C ALA A 67 5.32 10.84 18.23
N GLY A 68 6.32 9.96 18.38
CA GLY A 68 6.82 9.10 17.30
C GLY A 68 5.75 8.17 16.74
N ILE A 69 4.97 7.50 17.59
CA ILE A 69 3.86 6.63 17.17
C ILE A 69 2.81 7.42 16.39
N LEU A 70 2.46 8.63 16.85
CA LEU A 70 1.51 9.50 16.14
C LEU A 70 2.03 9.92 14.77
N VAL A 71 3.33 10.26 14.67
CA VAL A 71 3.96 10.60 13.38
C VAL A 71 3.95 9.40 12.44
N LEU A 72 4.36 8.21 12.90
CA LEU A 72 4.35 6.99 12.09
C LEU A 72 2.95 6.59 11.64
N THR A 73 1.95 6.73 12.52
CA THR A 73 0.55 6.45 12.19
C THR A 73 0.03 7.43 11.15
N THR A 74 0.34 8.72 11.29
CA THR A 74 -0.02 9.74 10.30
C THR A 74 0.60 9.42 8.94
N PHE A 75 1.88 9.01 8.91
CA PHE A 75 2.54 8.59 7.68
C PHE A 75 1.90 7.34 7.06
N ALA A 76 1.56 6.34 7.88
CA ALA A 76 0.88 5.13 7.41
C ALA A 76 -0.47 5.47 6.75
N LEU A 77 -1.27 6.33 7.38
CA LEU A 77 -2.55 6.79 6.83
C LEU A 77 -2.38 7.61 5.55
N VAL A 78 -1.35 8.46 5.47
CA VAL A 78 -1.05 9.22 4.25
C VAL A 78 -0.66 8.28 3.11
N ILE A 79 0.21 7.31 3.37
CA ILE A 79 0.61 6.31 2.37
C ILE A 79 -0.60 5.50 1.91
N ASP A 80 -1.41 5.01 2.85
CA ASP A 80 -2.64 4.26 2.54
C ASP A 80 -3.61 5.07 1.68
N ALA A 81 -3.85 6.34 2.05
CA ALA A 81 -4.69 7.23 1.28
C ALA A 81 -4.13 7.50 -0.13
N LEU A 82 -2.82 7.71 -0.26
CA LEU A 82 -2.17 7.90 -1.56
C LEU A 82 -2.30 6.66 -2.44
N VAL A 83 -2.07 5.47 -1.87
CA VAL A 83 -2.28 4.19 -2.57
C VAL A 83 -3.73 4.06 -3.00
N GLY A 84 -4.70 4.33 -2.12
CA GLY A 84 -6.12 4.26 -2.45
C GLY A 84 -6.55 5.24 -3.56
N VAL A 85 -5.96 6.44 -3.62
CA VAL A 85 -6.20 7.40 -4.72
C VAL A 85 -5.63 6.87 -6.04
N ILE A 86 -4.42 6.29 -6.00
CA ILE A 86 -3.78 5.67 -7.17
C ILE A 86 -4.61 4.50 -7.67
N GLU A 87 -5.05 3.61 -6.78
CA GLU A 87 -5.93 2.49 -7.10
C GLU A 87 -7.23 2.96 -7.75
N ARG A 88 -7.93 3.93 -7.16
CA ARG A 88 -9.19 4.48 -7.71
C ARG A 88 -9.01 5.09 -9.09
N ARG A 89 -7.90 5.78 -9.32
CA ARG A 89 -7.60 6.41 -10.62
C ARG A 89 -7.33 5.37 -11.71
N LEU A 90 -6.70 4.25 -11.35
CA LEU A 90 -6.35 3.17 -12.27
C LEU A 90 -7.49 2.16 -12.47
N MET A 91 -8.31 1.95 -11.44
CA MET A 91 -9.49 1.07 -11.46
C MET A 91 -10.77 1.76 -11.93
N THR A 92 -10.70 2.97 -12.51
CA THR A 92 -11.84 3.66 -13.13
C THR A 92 -12.53 2.82 -14.22
N TRP A 93 -11.83 1.83 -14.79
CA TRP A 93 -12.37 0.91 -15.80
C TRP A 93 -13.03 -0.35 -15.24
N GLN A 94 -13.03 -0.56 -13.92
CA GLN A 94 -13.65 -1.73 -13.30
C GLN A 94 -15.14 -1.45 -13.03
N PRO A 95 -16.08 -2.18 -13.67
CA PRO A 95 -17.46 -2.19 -13.19
C PRO A 95 -17.43 -2.77 -11.78
N LYS A 96 -18.14 -2.14 -10.83
CA LYS A 96 -18.34 -2.71 -9.48
C LYS A 96 -18.94 -4.11 -9.63
N ALA A 97 -18.12 -5.15 -9.49
CA ALA A 97 -18.60 -6.52 -9.36
C ALA A 97 -19.18 -6.65 -7.94
N GLY A 98 -20.46 -6.31 -7.78
CA GLY A 98 -21.10 -6.31 -6.47
C GLY A 98 -22.60 -6.01 -6.47
N GLU A 99 -23.33 -6.31 -7.55
CA GLU A 99 -24.79 -6.18 -7.60
C GLU A 99 -25.46 -7.42 -8.19
N THR A 100 -25.03 -8.61 -7.75
CA THR A 100 -25.65 -9.89 -8.16
C THR A 100 -25.99 -10.81 -6.99
N GLU A 101 -26.34 -10.26 -5.82
CA GLU A 101 -26.93 -11.03 -4.72
C GLU A 101 -28.11 -10.29 -4.10
N LYS A 102 -29.16 -10.06 -4.89
CA LYS A 102 -30.54 -9.97 -4.40
C LYS A 102 -31.49 -10.48 -5.49
N LEU A 103 -31.69 -11.79 -5.54
CA LEU A 103 -32.90 -12.43 -6.07
C LEU A 103 -33.33 -13.53 -5.11
#